data_AF-A0A9E4F0H6-F1
#
_entry.id   AF-A0A9E4F0H6-F1
#
_cell.length_a   1.000
_cell.length_b   1.000
_cell.length_c   1.000
_cell.angle_alpha   90.00
_cell.angle_beta   90.00
_cell.angle_gamma   90.00
#
_symmetry.space_group_name_H-M   'P 1'
#
loop_
_entity.id
_entity.type
_entity.pdbx_description
1 polymer ?
#
loop_
_entity_poly.entity_id
_entity_poly.type
_entity_poly.pdbx_seq_one_letter_code
_entity_poly.pdbx_strand_id
1 'polypeptide(L)'
;MPIQEITVWDTAVEVDQGSRNRYGGATTLERVVVRLTNDEGLEGWGEAAPLMYITKDTGSEMAVALRESAPRIRGMEADELLAAFDETVDFKGMGAARTALEIAAIDLSTKTSQAPFSQVFGGHKRNAVTLDAPIGLLPPDEAVKKAEPLVEQGVRTLKVKSGVDMEADAERIERLRE
;
A
#
# COMPACT_ATOMS: atom_id res chain seq x y z
N MET A 1 -12.65 -1.78 -24.00
CA MET A 1 -13.07 -2.86 -23.10
C MET A 1 -13.67 -2.29 -21.81
N PRO A 2 -15.00 -2.08 -21.78
CA PRO A 2 -15.70 -1.50 -20.64
C PRO A 2 -15.66 -2.38 -19.39
N ILE A 3 -15.58 -1.74 -18.22
CA ILE A 3 -15.70 -2.37 -16.91
C ILE A 3 -17.09 -2.99 -16.74
N GLN A 4 -17.14 -4.27 -16.39
CA GLN A 4 -18.38 -5.01 -16.11
C GLN A 4 -18.64 -5.17 -14.62
N GLU A 5 -17.59 -5.36 -13.84
CA GLU A 5 -17.69 -5.69 -12.42
C GLU A 5 -16.57 -5.04 -11.62
N ILE A 6 -16.90 -4.68 -10.37
CA ILE A 6 -15.94 -4.46 -9.30
C ILE A 6 -16.20 -5.48 -8.19
N THR A 7 -15.19 -6.27 -7.86
CA THR A 7 -15.19 -7.17 -6.70
C THR A 7 -14.36 -6.55 -5.58
N VAL A 8 -14.87 -6.57 -4.35
CA VAL A 8 -14.21 -5.94 -3.18
C VAL A 8 -14.16 -6.92 -2.01
N TRP A 9 -12.96 -7.27 -1.59
CA TRP A 9 -12.70 -8.10 -0.41
C TRP A 9 -12.18 -7.26 0.73
N ASP A 10 -12.73 -7.47 1.92
CA ASP A 10 -12.14 -7.01 3.18
C ASP A 10 -11.43 -8.21 3.80
N THR A 11 -10.14 -8.07 4.09
CA THR A 11 -9.31 -9.14 4.61
C THR A 11 -8.33 -8.61 5.64
N ALA A 12 -7.77 -9.51 6.42
CA ALA A 12 -6.84 -9.18 7.48
C ALA A 12 -5.68 -10.16 7.44
N VAL A 13 -4.46 -9.65 7.41
CA VAL A 13 -3.24 -10.45 7.38
C VAL A 13 -2.59 -10.42 8.74
N GLU A 14 -2.35 -11.58 9.35
CA GLU A 14 -1.56 -11.69 10.57
C GLU A 14 -0.10 -11.32 10.29
N VAL A 15 0.48 -10.51 11.16
CA VAL A 15 1.87 -10.08 11.07
C VAL A 15 2.57 -10.24 12.40
N ASP A 16 3.86 -10.55 12.32
CA ASP A 16 4.72 -10.60 13.50
C ASP A 16 4.85 -9.20 14.13
N GLN A 17 4.69 -9.13 15.45
CA GLN A 17 4.77 -7.90 16.26
C GLN A 17 6.18 -7.30 16.34
N GLY A 18 7.18 -7.93 15.73
CA GLY A 18 8.60 -7.60 15.91
C GLY A 18 9.06 -6.17 15.57
N SER A 19 8.18 -5.23 15.19
CA SER A 19 8.54 -3.82 15.00
C SER A 19 7.37 -2.85 15.24
N ARG A 20 7.31 -2.28 16.44
CA ARG A 20 6.37 -1.19 16.80
C ARG A 20 6.88 0.17 16.29
N ASN A 21 5.96 1.11 16.06
CA ASN A 21 6.27 2.53 15.88
C ASN A 21 5.73 3.33 17.08
N ARG A 22 5.91 4.67 17.07
CA ARG A 22 5.44 5.55 18.17
C ARG A 22 3.93 5.51 18.43
N TYR A 23 3.14 5.01 17.47
CA TYR A 23 1.69 4.85 17.56
C TYR A 23 1.29 3.43 17.99
N GLY A 24 2.25 2.53 18.20
CA GLY A 24 2.02 1.15 18.62
C GLY A 24 2.50 0.11 17.61
N GLY A 25 2.09 -1.13 17.83
CA GLY A 25 2.25 -2.24 16.89
C GLY A 25 0.89 -2.81 16.49
N ALA A 26 0.86 -3.54 15.39
CA ALA A 26 -0.30 -4.32 14.98
C ALA A 26 0.10 -5.79 14.89
N THR A 27 -0.77 -6.70 15.33
CA THR A 27 -0.70 -8.14 15.05
C THR A 27 -1.39 -8.50 13.75
N THR A 28 -2.19 -7.57 13.22
CA THR A 28 -3.11 -7.80 12.13
C THR A 28 -3.18 -6.55 11.29
N LEU A 29 -3.06 -6.71 9.99
CA LEU A 29 -3.14 -5.65 9.01
C LEU A 29 -4.42 -5.83 8.19
N GLU A 30 -5.42 -5.01 8.45
CA GLU A 30 -6.61 -4.92 7.60
C GLU A 30 -6.23 -4.46 6.20
N ARG A 31 -6.90 -5.00 5.18
CA ARG A 31 -6.72 -4.69 3.76
C ARG A 31 -8.05 -4.76 3.04
N VAL A 32 -8.24 -3.82 2.12
CA VAL A 32 -9.33 -3.89 1.15
C VAL A 32 -8.74 -4.13 -0.22
N VAL A 33 -9.00 -5.29 -0.79
CA VAL A 33 -8.54 -5.65 -2.14
C VAL A 33 -9.66 -5.40 -3.12
N VAL A 34 -9.33 -4.74 -4.24
CA VAL A 34 -10.24 -4.38 -5.31
C VAL A 34 -9.81 -5.09 -6.58
N ARG A 35 -10.78 -5.63 -7.30
CA ARG A 35 -10.61 -6.12 -8.66
C ARG A 35 -11.64 -5.51 -9.58
N LEU A 36 -11.20 -4.93 -10.68
CA LEU A 36 -12.05 -4.54 -11.81
C LEU A 36 -11.96 -5.61 -12.89
N THR A 37 -13.08 -6.03 -13.45
CA THR A 37 -13.13 -6.97 -14.57
C THR A 37 -13.83 -6.32 -15.76
N ASN A 38 -13.22 -6.36 -16.94
CA ASN A 38 -13.82 -5.85 -18.18
C ASN A 38 -14.66 -6.93 -18.91
N ASP A 39 -15.26 -6.55 -20.03
CA ASP A 39 -16.12 -7.41 -20.85
C ASP A 39 -15.39 -8.55 -21.59
N GLU A 40 -14.06 -8.49 -21.65
CA GLU A 40 -13.20 -9.56 -22.16
C GLU A 40 -12.63 -10.45 -21.05
N GLY A 41 -12.95 -10.17 -19.78
CA GLY A 41 -12.48 -10.92 -18.63
C GLY A 41 -11.07 -10.57 -18.16
N LEU A 42 -10.45 -9.49 -18.67
CA LEU A 42 -9.22 -8.96 -18.10
C LEU A 42 -9.49 -8.34 -16.73
N GLU A 43 -8.52 -8.48 -15.84
CA GLU A 43 -8.63 -8.05 -14.45
C GLU A 43 -7.56 -7.04 -14.08
N GLY A 44 -7.97 -5.92 -13.49
CA GLY A 44 -7.09 -4.94 -12.85
C GLY A 44 -7.23 -4.98 -11.33
N TRP A 45 -6.13 -4.93 -10.60
CA TRP A 45 -6.08 -5.13 -9.16
C TRP A 45 -5.55 -3.90 -8.42
N GLY A 46 -6.11 -3.62 -7.25
CA GLY A 46 -5.68 -2.56 -6.34
C GLY A 46 -5.91 -2.92 -4.88
N GLU A 47 -5.26 -2.19 -3.98
CA GLU A 47 -5.29 -2.45 -2.54
C GLU A 47 -5.39 -1.14 -1.77
N ALA A 48 -6.29 -1.08 -0.78
CA ALA A 48 -6.32 -0.04 0.24
C ALA A 48 -5.84 -0.62 1.58
N ALA A 49 -4.97 0.14 2.26
CA ALA A 49 -4.52 -0.19 3.60
C ALA A 49 -5.02 0.90 4.58
N PRO A 50 -6.02 0.60 5.44
CA PRO A 50 -6.41 1.53 6.50
C PRO A 50 -5.26 1.74 7.47
N LEU A 51 -4.97 3.02 7.75
CA LEU A 51 -4.00 3.44 8.75
C LEU A 51 -4.72 4.36 9.72
N MET A 52 -5.47 3.78 10.66
CA MET A 52 -6.35 4.51 11.61
C MET A 52 -5.67 5.70 12.30
N TYR A 53 -4.38 5.58 12.63
CA TYR A 53 -3.63 6.66 13.30
C TYR A 53 -3.19 7.81 12.36
N ILE A 54 -3.38 7.66 11.04
CA ILE A 54 -3.10 8.67 10.00
C ILE A 54 -4.40 9.11 9.31
N THR A 55 -5.06 8.18 8.62
CA THR A 55 -6.20 8.47 7.75
C THR A 55 -7.52 8.48 8.50
N LYS A 56 -7.57 7.85 9.68
CA LYS A 56 -8.76 7.72 10.55
C LYS A 56 -9.95 6.94 9.96
N ASP A 57 -9.87 6.54 8.70
CA ASP A 57 -10.84 5.65 8.05
C ASP A 57 -10.51 4.17 8.31
N THR A 58 -11.56 3.35 8.46
CA THR A 58 -11.50 1.89 8.65
C THR A 58 -11.51 1.14 7.31
N GLY A 59 -11.04 -0.12 7.31
CA GLY A 59 -11.13 -0.98 6.13
C GLY A 59 -12.58 -1.18 5.65
N SER A 60 -13.52 -1.35 6.57
CA SER A 60 -14.93 -1.53 6.23
C SER A 60 -15.57 -0.29 5.60
N GLU A 61 -15.26 0.93 6.07
CA GLU A 61 -15.72 2.18 5.44
C GLU A 61 -15.20 2.31 4.01
N MET A 62 -13.90 2.03 3.80
CA MET A 62 -13.29 2.01 2.47
C MET A 62 -13.95 0.98 1.56
N ALA A 63 -14.22 -0.23 2.06
CA ALA A 63 -14.86 -1.29 1.29
C ALA A 63 -16.30 -0.94 0.88
N VAL A 64 -17.06 -0.26 1.75
CA VAL A 64 -18.39 0.26 1.40
C VAL A 64 -18.28 1.30 0.29
N ALA A 65 -17.40 2.29 0.43
CA ALA A 65 -17.21 3.34 -0.58
C ALA A 65 -16.82 2.77 -1.96
N LEU A 66 -15.94 1.76 -1.96
CA LEU A 66 -15.53 1.05 -3.18
C LEU A 66 -16.72 0.32 -3.82
N ARG A 67 -17.54 -0.40 -3.05
CA ARG A 67 -18.74 -1.05 -3.58
C ARG A 67 -19.78 -0.05 -4.10
N GLU A 68 -19.93 1.09 -3.44
CA GLU A 68 -20.82 2.18 -3.88
C GLU A 68 -20.34 2.88 -5.16
N SER A 69 -19.06 2.73 -5.55
CA SER A 69 -18.56 3.23 -6.83
C SER A 69 -19.06 2.42 -8.04
N ALA A 70 -19.44 1.15 -7.84
CA ALA A 70 -19.81 0.21 -8.90
C ALA A 70 -20.79 0.74 -9.96
N PRO A 71 -21.96 1.33 -9.61
CA PRO A 71 -22.89 1.83 -10.62
C PRO A 71 -22.37 3.02 -11.43
N ARG A 72 -21.36 3.74 -10.92
CA ARG A 72 -20.79 4.93 -11.59
C ARG A 72 -19.73 4.54 -12.61
N ILE A 73 -19.00 3.45 -12.36
CA ILE A 73 -17.88 3.02 -13.20
C ILE A 73 -18.26 1.90 -14.20
N ARG A 74 -19.39 1.23 -13.98
CA ARG A 74 -19.85 0.16 -14.89
C ARG A 74 -20.11 0.73 -16.28
N GLY A 75 -19.55 0.08 -17.29
CA GLY A 75 -19.68 0.47 -18.69
C GLY A 75 -18.63 1.49 -19.16
N MET A 76 -17.83 2.05 -18.25
CA MET A 76 -16.71 2.92 -18.62
C MET A 76 -15.49 2.10 -19.01
N GLU A 77 -14.69 2.63 -19.93
CA GLU A 77 -13.32 2.17 -20.13
C GLU A 77 -12.44 2.54 -18.94
N ALA A 78 -11.39 1.76 -18.68
CA ALA A 78 -10.45 2.07 -17.60
C ALA A 78 -9.77 3.45 -17.80
N ASP A 79 -9.42 3.80 -19.03
CA ASP A 79 -8.82 5.09 -19.38
C ASP A 79 -9.81 6.26 -19.22
N GLU A 80 -11.09 6.03 -19.51
CA GLU A 80 -12.16 7.02 -19.30
C GLU A 80 -12.36 7.28 -17.80
N LEU A 81 -12.39 6.21 -16.99
CA LEU A 81 -12.45 6.32 -15.54
C LEU A 81 -11.25 7.11 -14.99
N LEU A 82 -10.04 6.83 -15.47
CA LEU A 82 -8.84 7.56 -15.04
C LEU A 82 -8.89 9.04 -15.43
N ALA A 83 -9.40 9.37 -16.62
CA ALA A 83 -9.49 10.75 -17.09
C ALA A 83 -10.54 11.59 -16.34
N ALA A 84 -11.63 10.96 -15.90
CA ALA A 84 -12.75 11.63 -15.21
C ALA A 84 -12.89 11.20 -13.74
N PHE A 85 -11.79 10.73 -13.12
CA PHE A 85 -11.85 9.97 -11.86
C PHE A 85 -12.55 10.75 -10.73
N ASP A 86 -12.10 11.98 -10.49
CA ASP A 86 -12.60 12.81 -9.39
C ASP A 86 -14.02 13.34 -9.65
N GLU A 87 -14.48 13.34 -10.90
CA GLU A 87 -15.86 13.69 -11.28
C GLU A 87 -16.80 12.47 -11.20
N THR A 88 -16.24 11.28 -11.38
CA THR A 88 -16.97 10.01 -11.42
C THR A 88 -17.19 9.43 -10.02
N VAL A 89 -16.19 9.50 -9.13
CA VAL A 89 -16.26 8.87 -7.80
C VAL A 89 -15.71 9.81 -6.72
N ASP A 90 -16.59 10.21 -5.79
CA ASP A 90 -16.19 10.94 -4.58
C ASP A 90 -15.99 9.98 -3.40
N PHE A 91 -14.73 9.84 -2.97
CA PHE A 91 -14.35 9.04 -1.81
C PHE A 91 -14.37 9.82 -0.48
N LYS A 92 -14.87 11.06 -0.45
CA LYS A 92 -15.08 11.86 0.78
C LYS A 92 -13.83 11.97 1.68
N GLY A 93 -12.65 12.00 1.08
CA GLY A 93 -11.37 12.08 1.79
C GLY A 93 -10.72 10.72 2.09
N MET A 94 -11.37 9.59 1.82
CA MET A 94 -10.80 8.23 1.94
C MET A 94 -9.75 7.98 0.85
N GLY A 95 -8.56 8.58 1.00
CA GLY A 95 -7.51 8.56 -0.01
C GLY A 95 -7.00 7.16 -0.35
N ALA A 96 -7.00 6.22 0.62
CA ALA A 96 -6.60 4.84 0.37
C ALA A 96 -7.62 4.08 -0.51
N ALA A 97 -8.92 4.29 -0.31
CA ALA A 97 -9.96 3.73 -1.17
C ALA A 97 -9.89 4.31 -2.59
N ARG A 98 -9.69 5.63 -2.71
CA ARG A 98 -9.44 6.32 -3.99
C ARG A 98 -8.28 5.67 -4.73
N THR A 99 -7.15 5.53 -4.04
CA THR A 99 -5.91 4.94 -4.59
C THR A 99 -6.13 3.49 -5.04
N ALA A 100 -6.85 2.68 -4.27
CA ALA A 100 -7.11 1.30 -4.63
C ALA A 100 -7.89 1.16 -5.95
N LEU A 101 -8.93 1.98 -6.15
CA LEU A 101 -9.67 1.98 -7.41
C LEU A 101 -8.85 2.54 -8.57
N GLU A 102 -8.09 3.61 -8.35
CA GLU A 102 -7.20 4.22 -9.36
C GLU A 102 -6.13 3.22 -9.84
N ILE A 103 -5.47 2.52 -8.91
CA ILE A 103 -4.46 1.50 -9.24
C ILE A 103 -5.10 0.32 -9.97
N ALA A 104 -6.29 -0.14 -9.57
CA ALA A 104 -7.01 -1.19 -10.29
C ALA A 104 -7.35 -0.78 -11.73
N ALA A 105 -7.73 0.49 -11.94
CA ALA A 105 -8.00 1.02 -13.27
C ALA A 105 -6.71 1.12 -14.12
N ILE A 106 -5.59 1.57 -13.55
CA ILE A 106 -4.29 1.60 -14.23
C ILE A 106 -3.83 0.19 -14.63
N ASP A 107 -3.96 -0.78 -13.72
CA ASP A 107 -3.60 -2.17 -13.99
C ASP A 107 -4.48 -2.76 -15.11
N LEU A 108 -5.79 -2.49 -15.09
CA LEU A 108 -6.71 -2.92 -16.16
C LEU A 108 -6.37 -2.27 -17.51
N SER A 109 -6.11 -0.96 -17.52
CA SER A 109 -5.73 -0.20 -18.72
C SER A 109 -4.43 -0.71 -19.34
N THR A 110 -3.41 -0.92 -18.52
CA THR A 110 -2.09 -1.39 -19.00
C THR A 110 -2.16 -2.83 -19.51
N LYS A 111 -2.94 -3.70 -18.87
CA LYS A 111 -3.20 -5.06 -19.39
C LYS A 111 -3.98 -5.04 -20.71
N THR A 112 -4.99 -4.17 -20.82
CA THR A 112 -5.79 -3.98 -22.05
C THR A 112 -4.91 -3.53 -23.22
N SER A 113 -3.96 -2.64 -22.96
CA SER A 113 -3.01 -2.13 -23.96
C SER A 113 -1.75 -3.00 -24.11
N GLN A 114 -1.65 -4.12 -23.40
CA GLN A 114 -0.47 -4.99 -23.36
C GLN A 114 0.84 -4.23 -23.01
N ALA A 115 0.71 -3.18 -22.21
CA ALA A 115 1.82 -2.36 -21.76
C ALA A 115 2.26 -2.75 -20.34
N PRO A 116 3.54 -2.61 -19.98
CA PRO A 116 3.98 -2.72 -18.60
C PRO A 116 3.34 -1.63 -17.73
N PHE A 117 2.95 -1.95 -16.49
CA PHE A 117 2.39 -0.98 -15.53
C PHE A 117 3.22 0.31 -15.41
N SER A 118 4.56 0.17 -15.42
CA SER A 118 5.50 1.30 -15.35
C SER A 118 5.37 2.30 -16.50
N GLN A 119 4.73 1.93 -17.61
CA GLN A 119 4.57 2.79 -18.78
C GLN A 119 3.78 4.07 -18.46
N VAL A 120 2.80 3.96 -17.56
CA VAL A 120 2.00 5.11 -17.09
C VAL A 120 2.88 6.11 -16.30
N PHE A 121 3.97 5.64 -15.70
CA PHE A 121 4.89 6.44 -14.89
C PHE A 121 6.18 6.83 -15.62
N GLY A 122 6.11 6.92 -16.96
CA GLY A 122 7.24 7.31 -17.81
C GLY A 122 8.16 6.15 -18.23
N GLY A 123 7.71 4.91 -18.04
CA GLY A 123 8.35 3.69 -18.52
C GLY A 123 9.55 3.24 -17.69
N HIS A 124 10.23 2.21 -18.19
CA HIS A 124 11.37 1.60 -17.52
C HIS A 124 12.56 2.57 -17.37
N LYS A 125 12.97 2.83 -16.12
CA LYS A 125 14.14 3.69 -15.80
C LYS A 125 15.29 2.97 -15.11
N ARG A 126 15.03 1.84 -14.46
CA ARG A 126 16.02 1.08 -13.69
C ARG A 126 15.58 -0.37 -13.53
N ASN A 127 16.55 -1.28 -13.52
CA ASN A 127 16.31 -2.72 -13.35
C ASN A 127 16.02 -3.13 -11.90
N ALA A 128 16.39 -2.29 -10.92
CA ALA A 128 16.23 -2.58 -9.50
C ALA A 128 16.03 -1.31 -8.67
N VAL A 129 15.39 -1.46 -7.51
CA VAL A 129 15.25 -0.44 -6.47
C VAL A 129 15.87 -0.99 -5.19
N THR A 130 16.77 -0.23 -4.56
CA THR A 130 17.37 -0.61 -3.28
C THR A 130 16.33 -0.49 -2.17
N LEU A 131 16.17 -1.55 -1.37
CA LEU A 131 15.24 -1.58 -0.25
C LEU A 131 15.94 -1.15 1.05
N ASP A 132 15.19 -0.46 1.92
CA ASP A 132 15.57 -0.28 3.32
C ASP A 132 15.05 -1.43 4.19
N ALA A 133 15.62 -1.61 5.37
CA ALA A 133 15.04 -2.49 6.38
C ALA A 133 14.61 -1.70 7.63
N PRO A 134 13.35 -1.81 8.08
CA PRO A 134 12.87 -1.09 9.24
C PRO A 134 13.36 -1.71 10.55
N ILE A 135 13.99 -0.91 11.39
CA ILE A 135 14.30 -1.23 12.78
C ILE A 135 13.24 -0.56 13.67
N GLY A 136 12.55 -1.37 14.47
CA GLY A 136 11.47 -0.93 15.35
C GLY A 136 11.94 -0.07 16.52
N LEU A 137 10.99 0.41 17.32
CA LEU A 137 11.29 0.91 18.67
C LEU A 137 11.63 -0.28 19.57
N LEU A 138 12.90 -0.69 19.56
CA LEU A 138 13.46 -1.81 20.31
C LEU A 138 14.51 -1.30 21.32
N PRO A 139 14.80 -2.03 22.40
CA PRO A 139 16.02 -1.82 23.17
C PRO A 139 17.26 -1.85 22.26
N PRO A 140 18.33 -1.09 22.55
CA PRO A 140 19.52 -1.01 21.70
C PRO A 140 20.12 -2.38 21.32
N ASP A 141 20.29 -3.29 22.29
CA ASP A 141 20.83 -4.63 22.04
C ASP A 141 19.94 -5.48 21.12
N GLU A 142 18.61 -5.36 21.23
CA GLU A 142 17.67 -6.07 20.36
C GLU A 142 17.65 -5.49 18.95
N ALA A 143 17.82 -4.16 18.83
CA ALA A 143 17.94 -3.51 17.54
C ALA A 143 19.18 -4.01 16.77
N VAL A 144 20.33 -4.15 17.44
CA VAL A 144 21.56 -4.72 16.86
C VAL A 144 21.32 -6.16 16.40
N LYS A 145 20.81 -7.03 17.30
CA LYS A 145 20.49 -8.43 16.97
C LYS A 145 19.53 -8.58 15.79
N LYS A 146 18.58 -7.64 15.63
CA LYS A 146 17.67 -7.60 14.49
C LYS A 146 18.36 -7.14 13.20
N ALA A 147 19.31 -6.22 13.30
CA ALA A 147 19.98 -5.61 12.15
C ALA A 147 21.06 -6.53 11.54
N GLU A 148 21.82 -7.25 12.36
CA GLU A 148 22.90 -8.16 11.92
C GLU A 148 22.50 -9.08 10.75
N PRO A 149 21.46 -9.92 10.87
CA PRO A 149 21.09 -10.83 9.77
C PRO A 149 20.59 -10.09 8.52
N LEU A 150 20.03 -8.88 8.66
CA LEU A 150 19.58 -8.06 7.52
C LEU A 150 20.79 -7.52 6.74
N VAL A 151 21.82 -7.08 7.45
CA VAL A 151 23.08 -6.62 6.85
C VAL A 151 23.80 -7.77 6.15
N GLU A 152 23.83 -8.96 6.77
CA GLU A 152 24.37 -10.18 6.16
C GLU A 152 23.63 -10.58 4.87
N GLN A 153 22.30 -10.35 4.81
CA GLN A 153 21.48 -10.53 3.61
C GLN A 153 21.69 -9.44 2.54
N GLY A 154 22.57 -8.46 2.79
CA GLY A 154 22.95 -7.43 1.83
C GLY A 154 22.16 -6.13 1.95
N VAL A 155 21.34 -5.95 3.00
CA VAL A 155 20.71 -4.65 3.27
C VAL A 155 21.78 -3.62 3.58
N ARG A 156 21.72 -2.48 2.89
CA ARG A 156 22.67 -1.36 3.06
C ARG A 156 22.08 -0.13 3.74
N THR A 157 20.75 -0.11 3.92
CA THR A 157 20.04 1.02 4.52
C THR A 157 19.10 0.52 5.62
N LEU A 158 19.33 0.99 6.85
CA LEU A 158 18.45 0.71 8.00
C LEU A 158 17.57 1.94 8.29
N LYS A 159 16.25 1.75 8.34
CA LYS A 159 15.28 2.77 8.76
C LYS A 159 14.97 2.60 10.24
N VAL A 160 15.65 3.37 11.08
CA VAL A 160 15.52 3.30 12.54
C VAL A 160 14.35 4.18 13.00
N LYS A 161 13.36 3.58 13.67
CA LYS A 161 12.26 4.34 14.31
C LYS A 161 12.77 5.00 15.59
N SER A 162 12.30 6.21 15.86
CA SER A 162 12.61 7.03 17.04
C SER A 162 11.41 7.91 17.44
N GLY A 163 11.55 8.72 18.49
CA GLY A 163 10.58 9.71 18.94
C GLY A 163 9.77 9.27 20.17
N VAL A 164 10.31 8.39 21.01
CA VAL A 164 9.67 7.97 22.28
C VAL A 164 10.55 8.28 23.48
N ASP A 165 11.84 7.96 23.42
CA ASP A 165 12.82 8.17 24.48
C ASP A 165 14.12 8.63 23.82
N MET A 166 14.52 9.88 24.06
CA MET A 166 15.60 10.53 23.34
C MET A 166 16.95 9.86 23.62
N GLU A 167 17.20 9.52 24.88
CA GLU A 167 18.41 8.85 25.33
C GLU A 167 18.50 7.43 24.73
N ALA A 168 17.42 6.65 24.81
CA ALA A 168 17.39 5.30 24.23
C ALA A 168 17.44 5.32 22.68
N ASP A 169 16.86 6.34 22.05
CA ASP A 169 16.93 6.52 20.59
C ASP A 169 18.35 6.85 20.13
N ALA A 170 19.07 7.71 20.87
CA ALA A 170 20.48 8.02 20.61
C ALA A 170 21.35 6.79 20.77
N GLU A 171 21.23 6.08 21.89
CA GLU A 171 21.99 4.85 22.16
C GLU A 171 21.74 3.79 21.08
N ARG A 172 20.48 3.60 20.65
CA ARG A 172 20.14 2.66 19.57
C ARG A 172 20.86 3.01 18.26
N ILE A 173 20.93 4.29 17.91
CA ILE A 173 21.58 4.74 16.67
C ILE A 173 23.09 4.55 16.76
N GLU A 174 23.71 4.87 17.89
CA GLU A 174 25.14 4.67 18.13
C GLU A 174 25.51 3.19 18.02
N ARG A 175 24.78 2.32 18.72
CA ARG A 175 25.00 0.87 18.73
C ARG A 175 24.79 0.19 17.38
N LEU A 176 23.90 0.72 16.54
CA LEU A 176 23.70 0.24 15.15
C LEU A 176 24.78 0.71 14.17
N ARG A 177 25.72 1.54 14.63
CA ARG A 177 26.76 2.13 13.79
C ARG A 177 28.16 1.60 14.10
N GLU A 178 28.35 1.02 15.28
CA GLU A 178 29.50 0.19 15.66
C GLU A 178 29.59 -1.09 14.83
#